data_AF-N2AN63-F1
#
_entry.id   AF-N2AN63-F1
#
_cell.length_a   1.000
_cell.length_b   1.000
_cell.length_c   1.000
_cell.angle_alpha   90.00
_cell.angle_beta   90.00
_cell.angle_gamma   90.00
#
_symmetry.space_group_name_H-M   'P 1'
#
loop_
_entity.id
_entity.type
_entity.pdbx_description
1 polymer ?
#
loop_
_entity_poly.entity_id
_entity_poly.type
_entity_poly.pdbx_seq_one_letter_code
_entity_poly.pdbx_strand_id
1 'polypeptide(L)' 'MKSIQSAVKKYNGSVVAGLKNNWFEVKILIPLKQETVKTDHMGKR' A
#
# COMPACT_ATOMS: atom_id res chain seq x y z
N MET A 1 6.30 16.04 4.92
CA MET A 1 6.22 14.70 5.57
C MET A 1 4.82 14.36 6.07
N LYS A 2 4.16 15.25 6.84
CA LYS A 2 2.80 15.01 7.38
C LYS A 2 1.76 14.61 6.32
N SER A 3 1.76 15.27 5.16
CA SER A 3 0.85 14.96 4.05
C SER A 3 1.03 13.53 3.52
N ILE A 4 2.26 13.08 3.33
CA ILE A 4 2.59 11.73 2.86
C ILE A 4 2.14 10.69 3.90
N GLN A 5 2.47 10.91 5.18
CA GLN A 5 2.03 10.03 6.27
C GLN A 5 0.49 9.92 6.33
N SER A 6 -0.21 11.06 6.24
CA SER A 6 -1.67 11.08 6.23
C SER A 6 -2.25 10.36 5.02
N ALA A 7 -1.66 10.51 3.83
CA ALA A 7 -2.11 9.82 2.62
C ALA A 7 -1.90 8.31 2.74
N VAL A 8 -0.72 7.87 3.17
CA VAL A 8 -0.37 6.44 3.31
C VAL A 8 -1.25 5.75 4.36
N LYS A 9 -1.55 6.44 5.48
CA LYS A 9 -2.46 5.94 6.52
C LYS A 9 -3.87 5.64 6.00
N LYS A 10 -4.39 6.41 5.03
CA LYS A 10 -5.72 6.17 4.44
C LYS A 10 -5.82 4.84 3.71
N TYR A 11 -4.70 4.33 3.20
CA TYR A 11 -4.63 3.05 2.49
C TYR A 11 -4.13 1.92 3.39
N ASN A 12 -4.12 2.10 4.72
CA ASN A 12 -3.51 1.15 5.66
C ASN A 12 -2.04 0.81 5.32
N GLY A 13 -1.34 1.77 4.69
CA GLY A 13 0.05 1.62 4.30
C GLY A 13 1.04 2.01 5.39
N SER A 14 2.32 1.85 5.09
CA SER A 14 3.45 2.25 5.93
C SER A 14 4.41 3.17 5.18
N VAL A 15 4.99 4.14 5.89
CA VAL A 15 6.01 5.03 5.34
C VAL A 15 7.21 5.11 6.27
N VAL A 16 8.39 4.97 5.70
CA VAL A 16 9.68 5.14 6.39
C VAL A 16 10.49 6.18 5.63
N ALA A 17 11.11 7.10 6.36
CA ALA A 17 12.00 8.12 5.81
C ALA A 17 13.35 8.10 6.52
N GLY A 18 14.43 8.35 5.80
CA GLY A 18 15.78 8.37 6.35
C GLY A 18 16.78 9.09 5.44
N LEU A 19 18.01 9.22 5.93
CA LEU A 19 19.15 9.70 5.13
C LEU A 19 20.01 8.50 4.73
N LYS A 20 20.40 8.43 3.47
CA LYS A 20 21.28 7.38 2.94
C LYS A 20 22.18 7.97 1.86
N ASN A 21 23.50 7.87 2.02
CA ASN A 21 24.49 8.40 1.06
C ASN A 21 24.27 9.89 0.70
N ASN A 22 23.96 10.73 1.69
CA ASN A 22 23.56 12.14 1.52
C ASN A 22 22.26 12.37 0.72
N TRP A 23 21.51 11.31 0.42
CA TRP A 23 20.20 11.40 -0.17
C TRP A 23 19.11 11.24 0.88
N PHE A 24 18.05 12.01 0.72
CA PHE A 24 16.82 11.80 1.44
C PHE A 24 16.05 10.63 0.79
N GLU A 25 15.86 9.54 1.53
CA GLU A 25 15.16 8.34 1.06
C GLU A 25 13.77 8.25 1.69
N VAL A 26 12.78 7.90 0.88
CA VAL A 26 11.41 7.60 1.32
C VAL A 26 11.00 6.24 0.77
N LYS A 27 10.52 5.37 1.65
CA LYS A 27 9.94 4.07 1.30
C LYS A 27 8.46 4.06 1.68
N ILE A 28 7.61 3.72 0.73
CA ILE A 28 6.16 3.66 0.90
C ILE A 28 5.69 2.24 0.58
N LEU A 29 4.95 1.66 1.50
CA LEU A 29 4.28 0.36 1.34
C LEU A 29 2.77 0.60 1.36
N ILE A 30 2.08 0.21 0.29
CA ILE A 30 0.62 0.28 0.17
C ILE A 30 0.13 -1.13 -0.14
N PRO A 31 -0.81 -1.70 0.66
CA PRO A 31 -1.44 -2.97 0.33
C PRO A 31 -2.12 -2.88 -1.03
N LEU A 32 -1.85 -3.86 -1.89
CA LEU A 32 -2.66 -4.05 -3.08
C LEU A 32 -4.04 -4.54 -2.62
N LYS A 33 -5.09 -4.01 -3.26
CA LYS A 33 -6.45 -4.52 -3.03
C LYS A 33 -6.41 -6.02 -3.32
N GLN A 34 -6.73 -6.85 -2.34
CA GLN A 34 -6.97 -8.27 -2.60
C GLN A 34 -8.11 -8.31 -3.59
N GLU A 35 -7.83 -8.66 -4.84
CA GLU A 35 -8.87 -9.04 -5.77
C GLU A 35 -9.61 -10.17 -5.09
N THR A 36 -10.84 -9.91 -4.67
CA THR A 36 -11.74 -10.99 -4.30
C THR A 36 -11.90 -11.77 -5.58
N VAL A 37 -11.16 -12.88 -5.69
CA VAL A 37 -11.42 -13.91 -6.68
C VAL A 37 -12.84 -14.36 -6.35
N LYS A 38 -13.82 -13.76 -7.03
CA LYS A 38 -15.17 -14.29 -7.09
C LYS A 38 -15.00 -15.55 -7.91
N THR A 39 -14.73 -16.65 -7.21
CA THR A 39 -14.87 -17.98 -7.78
C THR A 39 -16.36 -18.15 -8.00
N ASP A 40 -16.85 -17.64 -9.13
CA ASP A 40 -18.21 -17.86 -9.58
C ASP A 40 -18.38 -19.37 -9.70
N HIS A 41 -19.06 -19.98 -8.73
CA HIS A 41 -19.56 -21.33 -8.84
C HIS A 41 -20.65 -21.32 -9.91
N MET A 42 -20.20 -21.40 -11.16
CA MET A 42 -21.01 -21.67 -12.34
C MET A 42 -21.83 -22.92 -12.05
N GLY A 43 -23.13 -22.70 -11.88
CA GLY A 43 -24.11 -23.74 -11.60
C GLY A 43 -23.96 -24.89 -12.59
N LYS A 44 -23.78 -26.09 -12.07
CA LYS A 44 -24.09 -27.30 -12.82
C LYS A 44 -25.61 -27.44 -12.80
N ARG A 45 -26.18 -27.28 -13.99
CA ARG A 45 -27.48 -27.83 -14.36
C ARG A 45 -27.52 -29.33 -14.07
#